data_AF-A0A7Y3KPL6-F1
#
_entry.id   AF-A0A7Y3KPL6-F1
#
_cell.length_a   1.000
_cell.length_b   1.000
_cell.length_c   1.000
_cell.angle_alpha   90.00
_cell.angle_beta   90.00
_cell.angle_gamma   90.00
#
_symmetry.space_group_name_H-M   'P 1'
#
loop_
_entity.id
_entity.type
_entity.pdbx_description
1 polymer ?
#
loop_
_entity_poly.entity_id
_entity_poly.type
_entity_poly.pdbx_seq_one_letter_code
_entity_poly.pdbx_strand_id
1 'polypeptide(L)' 'MTNLDAVLHDRTLGVSEIARLVGRTRQTIRNWRVGRTHPSTADIKRLGEALGLSAAFLAAPFDQKEKPQ' A
#
# COMPACT_ATOMS: atom_id res chain seq x y z
N MET A 1 -1.59 -11.61 8.09
CA MET A 1 -0.86 -10.64 7.24
C MET A 1 -1.87 -9.77 6.54
N THR A 2 -2.13 -8.55 7.04
CA THR A 2 -2.96 -7.60 6.32
C THR A 2 -2.06 -6.90 5.33
N ASN A 3 -2.12 -7.26 4.04
CA ASN A 3 -1.38 -6.53 3.01
C ASN A 3 -2.22 -5.36 2.48
N LEU A 4 -1.59 -4.44 1.73
CA LEU A 4 -2.26 -3.36 0.98
C LEU A 4 -3.47 -3.87 0.17
N ASP A 5 -3.45 -5.15 -0.21
CA ASP A 5 -4.51 -5.81 -0.94
C ASP A 5 -5.87 -5.78 -0.24
N ALA A 6 -5.90 -6.03 1.07
CA ALA A 6 -7.14 -6.00 1.85
C ALA A 6 -7.76 -4.60 1.88
N VAL A 7 -6.92 -3.57 1.94
CA VAL A 7 -7.35 -2.15 1.93
C VAL A 7 -7.90 -1.73 0.56
N LEU A 8 -7.35 -2.30 -0.52
CA LEU A 8 -7.70 -1.95 -1.89
C LEU A 8 -8.87 -2.78 -2.45
N HIS A 9 -9.15 -3.95 -1.87
CA HIS A 9 -10.22 -4.83 -2.31
C HIS A 9 -11.59 -4.13 -2.31
N ASP A 10 -11.87 -3.33 -1.27
CA ASP A 10 -13.12 -2.57 -1.14
C ASP A 10 -13.25 -1.42 -2.15
N ARG A 11 -12.16 -1.01 -2.82
CA ARG A 11 -12.14 0.21 -3.63
C ARG A 11 -12.17 -0.04 -5.14
N THR A 12 -12.20 -1.30 -5.60
CA THR A 12 -12.21 -1.68 -7.03
C THR A 12 -11.09 -1.07 -7.90
N LEU A 13 -10.08 -0.44 -7.30
CA LEU A 13 -8.99 0.21 -8.01
C LEU A 13 -7.97 -0.82 -8.50
N GLY A 14 -7.74 -0.82 -9.81
CA GLY A 14 -6.74 -1.68 -10.44
C GLY A 14 -5.31 -1.27 -10.12
N VAL A 15 -4.37 -2.22 -10.22
CA VAL A 15 -2.93 -2.00 -10.01
C VAL A 15 -2.38 -0.88 -10.90
N SER A 16 -2.85 -0.80 -12.14
CA SER A 16 -2.44 0.22 -13.10
C SER A 16 -2.85 1.63 -12.67
N GLU A 17 -4.05 1.78 -12.12
CA GLU A 17 -4.57 3.09 -11.71
C GLU A 17 -3.82 3.59 -10.48
N ILE A 18 -3.63 2.70 -9.50
CA ILE A 18 -2.86 3.02 -8.30
C ILE A 18 -1.43 3.38 -8.69
N ALA A 19 -0.77 2.57 -9.53
CA ALA A 19 0.57 2.85 -10.02
C ALA A 19 0.68 4.26 -10.64
N ARG A 20 -0.30 4.65 -11.46
CA ARG A 20 -0.37 5.99 -12.07
C ARG A 20 -0.54 7.09 -11.01
N LEU A 21 -1.44 6.91 -10.05
CA LEU A 21 -1.72 7.89 -8.99
C LEU A 21 -0.51 8.12 -8.06
N VAL A 22 0.23 7.05 -7.71
CA VAL A 22 1.39 7.17 -6.81
C VAL A 22 2.70 7.49 -7.55
N GLY A 23 2.69 7.49 -8.90
CA GLY A 23 3.90 7.67 -9.71
C GLY A 23 4.89 6.51 -9.58
N ARG A 24 4.38 5.27 -9.48
CA ARG A 24 5.17 4.04 -9.31
C ARG A 24 4.85 3.03 -10.40
N THR A 25 5.69 2.00 -10.51
CA THR A 25 5.46 0.92 -11.47
C THR A 25 4.37 -0.03 -10.97
N ARG A 26 3.68 -0.70 -11.89
CA ARG A 26 2.73 -1.78 -11.57
C ARG A 26 3.38 -2.89 -10.75
N GLN A 27 4.64 -3.20 -11.03
CA GLN A 27 5.41 -4.20 -10.30
C GLN A 27 5.65 -3.80 -8.85
N THR A 28 5.96 -2.51 -8.60
CA THR A 28 6.12 -1.97 -7.25
C THR A 28 4.84 -2.12 -6.44
N ILE A 29 3.68 -1.74 -7.01
CA ILE A 29 2.38 -1.90 -6.34
C ILE A 29 2.06 -3.37 -6.08
N ARG A 30 2.35 -4.27 -7.03
CA ARG A 30 2.15 -5.71 -6.85
C ARG A 30 3.00 -6.24 -5.70
N ASN A 31 4.27 -5.86 -5.62
CA ASN A 31 5.17 -6.27 -4.54
C ASN A 31 4.67 -5.77 -3.17
N TRP A 32 4.10 -4.56 -3.08
CA TRP A 32 3.46 -4.06 -1.86
C TRP A 32 2.19 -4.86 -1.49
N ARG A 33 1.35 -5.21 -2.47
CA ARG A 33 0.12 -6.00 -2.25
C ARG A 33 0.38 -7.42 -1.75
N VAL A 34 1.51 -8.02 -2.12
CA VAL A 34 1.88 -9.36 -1.65
C VAL A 34 2.87 -9.34 -0.48
N GLY A 35 3.20 -8.16 0.07
CA GLY A 35 4.11 -8.01 1.20
C GLY A 35 5.58 -8.32 0.89
N ARG A 36 5.99 -8.36 -0.38
CA ARG A 36 7.40 -8.62 -0.79
C ARG A 36 8.33 -7.46 -0.48
N THR A 37 7.80 -6.24 -0.47
CA THR A 37 8.54 -5.00 -0.18
C THR A 37 7.62 -4.03 0.53
N HIS A 38 8.18 -3.09 1.30
CA HIS A 38 7.42 -2.05 1.97
C HIS A 38 7.46 -0.70 1.21
N PRO A 39 6.33 0.02 1.12
CA PRO A 39 6.33 1.40 0.65
C PRO A 39 7.06 2.30 1.65
N SER A 40 7.74 3.33 1.14
CA SER A 40 8.32 4.36 2.00
C SER A 40 7.24 5.23 2.65
N THR A 41 7.57 5.98 3.70
CA THR A 41 6.66 6.97 4.30
C THR A 41 6.11 7.97 3.26
N ALA A 42 6.94 8.37 2.29
CA ALA A 42 6.53 9.25 1.22
C ALA A 42 5.53 8.57 0.26
N ASP A 43 5.69 7.27 -0.01
CA ASP A 43 4.74 6.51 -0.83
C ASP A 43 3.43 6.26 -0.08
N ILE A 44 3.48 6.01 1.24
CA ILE A 44 2.29 5.89 2.10
C ILE A 44 1.49 7.19 2.10
N LYS A 45 2.17 8.35 2.20
CA LYS A 45 1.52 9.66 2.11
C LYS A 45 0.84 9.87 0.75
N ARG A 46 1.52 9.54 -0.35
CA ARG A 46 0.93 9.61 -1.70
C ARG A 46 -0.25 8.66 -1.89
N LEU A 47 -0.15 7.43 -1.37
CA LEU A 47 -1.27 6.48 -1.35
C LEU A 47 -2.44 7.05 -0.55
N GLY A 48 -2.18 7.70 0.58
CA GLY A 48 -3.20 8.35 1.41
C GLY A 48 -3.91 9.47 0.67
N GLU A 49 -3.15 10.36 0.02
CA GLU A 49 -3.69 11.45 -0.79
C GLU A 49 -4.49 10.93 -2.00
N ALA A 50 -3.95 9.93 -2.72
CA ALA A 50 -4.59 9.36 -3.91
C ALA A 50 -5.87 8.57 -3.58
N LEU A 51 -5.92 7.93 -2.41
CA LEU A 51 -7.03 7.11 -1.98
C LEU A 51 -7.95 7.85 -0.99
N GLY A 52 -7.65 9.08 -0.58
CA GLY A 52 -8.39 9.75 0.49
C GLY A 52 -8.39 8.94 1.80
N LEU A 53 -7.25 8.30 2.11
CA LEU A 53 -7.02 7.50 3.30
C LEU A 53 -5.97 8.17 4.18
N SER A 54 -6.05 7.97 5.51
CA SER A 54 -4.99 8.45 6.39
C SER A 54 -3.72 7.62 6.22
N ALA A 55 -2.56 8.27 6.31
CA ALA A 55 -1.28 7.58 6.26
C ALA A 55 -1.15 6.53 7.37
N ALA A 56 -1.75 6.77 8.55
CA ALA A 56 -1.78 5.81 9.66
C ALA A 56 -2.56 4.53 9.30
N PHE A 57 -3.72 4.66 8.65
CA PHE A 57 -4.52 3.52 8.20
C PHE A 57 -3.77 2.68 7.15
N LEU A 58 -3.03 3.33 6.26
CA LEU A 58 -2.21 2.66 5.26
C LEU A 58 -0.92 2.07 5.82
N ALA A 59 -0.35 2.65 6.88
CA ALA A 59 0.86 2.17 7.52
C ALA A 59 0.62 0.94 8.40
N ALA A 60 -0.53 0.86 9.07
CA ALA A 60 -0.91 -0.26 9.96
C ALA A 60 -0.66 -1.67 9.36
N PRO A 61 -1.03 -1.98 8.10
CA PRO A 61 -0.71 -3.27 7.47
C PRO A 61 0.79 -3.52 7.25
N PHE A 62 1.59 -2.47 7.10
CA PHE A 62 3.04 -2.55 6.87
C PHE A 62 3.89 -2.47 8.14
N ASP A 63 3.31 -1.96 9.24
CA ASP A 63 3.96 -1.80 10.54
C ASP A 63 3.86 -3.06 11.41
N GLN A 64 3.19 -4.11 10.93
CA GLN A 64 3.29 -5.45 11.49
C GLN A 64 4.68 -6.05 11.20
N LYS A 65 5.73 -5.45 11.76
CA LYS A 65 6.94 -6.18 12.08
C LYS A 65 6.52 -7.30 13.04
N GLU A 66 6.68 -8.54 12.60
CA GLU A 66 6.74 -9.66 13.52
C GLU A 66 7.74 -9.29 14.62
N LYS A 67 7.29 -9.21 15.87
CA LYS A 67 8.20 -9.40 17.00
C LYS A 67 8.73 -10.83 16.84
N PRO A 68 10.04 -11.03 16.64
CA PRO A 68 10.60 -12.35 16.86
C PRO A 68 10.30 -12.70 18.32
N GLN A 69 9.75 -13.90 18.53
CA GLN A 69 9.69 -14.51 19.85
C GLN A 69 11.11 -14.82 20.35
#